data_AF-A0A1F9N9K5-F1
#
_entry.id   AF-A0A1F9N9K5-F1
#
_cell.length_a   1.000
_cell.length_b   1.000
_cell.length_c   1.000
_cell.angle_alpha   90.00
_cell.angle_beta   90.00
_cell.angle_gamma   90.00
#
_symmetry.space_group_name_H-M   'P 1'
#
loop_
_entity.id
_entity.type
_entity.pdbx_description
1 polymer ?
#
loop_
_entity_poly.entity_id
_entity_poly.type
_entity_poly.pdbx_seq_one_letter_code
_entity_poly.pdbx_strand_id
1 'polypeptide(L)'
;MWKYLKLHEAFIRGALAGDHGSICWPELYEFHAEQIRYMQHERLVHLLVTLFVAVFWMMTLGFVFGQRTIAGLAAVALLLVLLVAYLIHYFRMENGIQRWYHLQNRITEKMGKTGACYEGNKVESHLPR
;
A
#
# COMPACT_ATOMS: atom_id res chain seq x y z
N MET A 1 11.65 4.06 -1.90
CA MET A 1 10.52 3.11 -1.97
C MET A 1 9.94 2.93 -3.38
N TRP A 2 9.29 3.94 -4.01
CA TRP A 2 8.53 3.73 -5.25
C TRP A 2 9.29 3.09 -6.43
N LYS A 3 10.58 3.43 -6.61
CA LYS A 3 11.43 2.82 -7.65
C LYS A 3 11.63 1.31 -7.42
N TYR A 4 11.83 0.90 -6.17
CA TYR A 4 11.96 -0.50 -5.79
C TYR A 4 10.66 -1.26 -6.07
N LEU A 5 9.50 -0.68 -5.74
CA LEU A 5 8.22 -1.33 -6.03
C LEU A 5 8.04 -1.62 -7.52
N LYS A 6 8.37 -0.65 -8.38
CA LYS A 6 8.28 -0.82 -9.83
C LYS A 6 9.22 -1.89 -10.35
N LEU A 7 10.43 -1.96 -9.81
CA LEU A 7 11.43 -2.96 -10.20
C LEU A 7 11.00 -4.37 -9.78
N HIS A 8 10.51 -4.51 -8.54
CA HIS A 8 9.95 -5.78 -8.05
C HIS A 8 8.71 -6.20 -8.84
N GLU A 9 7.80 -5.27 -9.15
CA GLU A 9 6.64 -5.57 -10.00
C GLU A 9 7.08 -6.03 -11.40
N ALA A 10 8.07 -5.37 -12.01
CA ALA A 10 8.61 -5.77 -13.31
C ALA A 10 9.26 -7.16 -13.26
N PHE A 11 10.02 -7.45 -12.20
CA PHE A 11 10.64 -8.76 -11.96
C PHE A 11 9.60 -9.88 -11.88
N ILE A 12 8.56 -9.69 -11.07
CA ILE A 12 7.50 -10.70 -10.91
C ILE A 12 6.67 -10.85 -12.19
N ARG A 13 6.41 -9.75 -12.92
CA ARG A 13 5.75 -9.82 -14.24
C ARG A 13 6.60 -10.59 -15.27
N GLY A 14 7.91 -10.36 -15.31
CA GLY A 14 8.83 -11.14 -16.16
C GLY A 14 8.87 -12.61 -15.78
N ALA A 15 8.87 -12.92 -14.48
CA ALA A 15 8.77 -14.29 -13.98
C ALA A 15 7.47 -14.98 -14.42
N LEU A 16 6.34 -14.27 -14.38
CA LEU A 16 5.05 -14.77 -14.88
C LEU A 16 4.98 -14.93 -16.41
N ALA A 17 5.72 -14.11 -17.16
CA ALA A 17 5.83 -14.18 -18.62
C ALA A 17 6.72 -15.33 -19.12
N GLY A 18 7.52 -15.94 -18.23
CA GLY A 18 8.46 -17.01 -18.59
C GLY A 18 9.85 -16.51 -19.01
N ASP A 19 10.16 -15.22 -18.78
CA ASP A 19 11.45 -14.61 -19.15
C ASP A 19 12.63 -15.10 -18.30
N HIS A 20 12.35 -15.85 -17.22
CA HIS A 20 13.31 -16.22 -16.20
C HIS A 20 13.42 -17.74 -16.01
N GLY A 21 13.61 -18.54 -17.07
CA GLY A 21 14.00 -19.96 -16.96
C GLY A 21 13.18 -20.81 -15.96
N SER A 22 13.82 -21.74 -15.26
CA SER A 22 13.18 -22.59 -14.23
C SER A 22 13.11 -21.87 -12.88
N ILE A 23 11.97 -21.26 -12.58
CA ILE A 23 11.69 -20.62 -11.27
C ILE A 23 11.05 -21.62 -10.30
N CYS A 24 11.55 -21.64 -9.07
CA CYS A 24 10.87 -22.27 -7.94
C CYS A 24 9.69 -21.39 -7.49
N TRP A 25 8.47 -21.71 -7.96
CA TRP A 25 7.26 -20.94 -7.63
C TRP A 25 6.98 -20.78 -6.14
N PRO A 26 7.18 -21.81 -5.28
CA PRO A 26 7.00 -21.67 -3.84
C PRO A 26 7.94 -20.63 -3.20
N GLU A 27 9.22 -20.62 -3.59
CA GLU A 27 10.19 -19.64 -3.09
C GLU A 27 9.83 -18.22 -3.53
N LEU A 28 9.41 -18.06 -4.79
CA LEU A 28 8.98 -16.76 -5.31
C LEU A 28 7.73 -16.24 -4.59
N TYR A 29 6.78 -17.13 -4.28
CA TYR A 29 5.57 -16.80 -3.54
C TYR A 29 5.88 -16.31 -2.13
N GLU A 30 6.76 -17.01 -1.39
CA GLU A 30 7.18 -16.62 -0.04
C GLU A 30 7.93 -15.30 -0.06
N PHE A 31 8.86 -15.12 -1.01
CA PHE A 31 9.57 -13.86 -1.19
C PHE A 31 8.60 -12.69 -1.47
N HIS A 32 7.64 -12.86 -2.39
CA HIS A 32 6.67 -11.82 -2.70
C HIS A 32 5.72 -11.54 -1.51
N ALA A 33 5.30 -12.57 -0.78
CA ALA A 33 4.50 -12.42 0.44
C ALA A 33 5.22 -11.60 1.51
N GLU A 34 6.51 -11.86 1.71
CA GLU A 34 7.33 -11.10 2.65
C GLU A 34 7.43 -9.62 2.25
N GLN A 35 7.61 -9.32 0.96
CA GLN A 35 7.62 -7.94 0.46
C GLN A 35 6.26 -7.25 0.67
N ILE A 36 5.14 -7.94 0.45
CA ILE A 36 3.80 -7.43 0.78
C ILE A 36 3.70 -7.11 2.28
N ARG A 37 4.21 -7.98 3.16
CA ARG A 37 4.19 -7.77 4.62
C ARG A 37 4.97 -6.52 5.03
N TYR A 38 6.15 -6.28 4.45
CA TYR A 38 6.91 -5.06 4.71
C TYR A 38 6.14 -3.80 4.29
N MET A 39 5.52 -3.84 3.12
CA MET A 39 4.68 -2.73 2.65
C MET A 39 3.46 -2.48 3.56
N GLN A 40 2.83 -3.55 4.08
CA GLN A 40 1.73 -3.43 5.03
C GLN A 40 2.19 -2.80 6.35
N HIS A 41 3.38 -3.15 6.84
CA HIS A 41 3.96 -2.55 8.04
C HIS A 41 4.18 -1.04 7.85
N GLU A 42 4.75 -0.63 6.73
CA GLU A 42 4.96 0.79 6.43
C GLU A 42 3.63 1.56 6.31
N ARG A 43 2.59 0.94 5.71
CA ARG A 43 1.24 1.51 5.67
C ARG A 43 0.68 1.75 7.07
N LEU A 44 0.85 0.79 7.98
CA LEU A 44 0.38 0.91 9.36
C LEU A 44 1.08 2.08 10.06
N VAL A 45 2.39 2.19 9.92
CA VAL A 45 3.16 3.32 10.49
C VAL A 45 2.67 4.65 9.92
N HIS A 46 2.43 4.75 8.61
CA HIS A 46 1.91 5.97 8.00
C HIS A 46 0.50 6.32 8.48
N LEU A 47 -0.37 5.32 8.64
CA LEU A 47 -1.70 5.53 9.21
C LEU A 47 -1.60 6.07 10.64
N LEU A 48 -0.71 5.49 11.45
CA LEU A 48 -0.49 5.90 12.83
C LEU A 48 0.02 7.35 12.91
N VAL A 49 1.03 7.71 12.11
CA VAL A 49 1.54 9.09 12.04
C VAL A 49 0.46 10.06 11.56
N THR A 50 -0.32 9.68 10.55
CA THR A 50 -1.45 10.49 10.03
C THR A 50 -2.50 10.72 11.11
N LEU A 51 -2.81 9.69 11.92
CA LEU A 51 -3.73 9.79 13.05
C LEU A 51 -3.22 10.78 14.09
N PHE A 52 -1.94 10.74 14.47
CA PHE A 52 -1.35 11.71 15.40
C PHE A 52 -1.40 13.14 14.85
N VAL A 53 -1.07 13.35 13.57
CA VAL A 53 -1.17 14.67 12.92
C VAL A 53 -2.62 15.16 12.93
N ALA A 54 -3.59 14.29 12.64
CA ALA A 54 -5.01 14.64 12.66
C ALA A 54 -5.48 15.03 14.08
N VAL A 55 -5.06 14.28 15.11
CA VAL A 55 -5.36 14.60 16.51
C VAL A 55 -4.76 15.95 16.90
N PHE A 56 -3.49 16.21 16.60
CA PHE A 56 -2.87 17.51 16.88
C PHE A 56 -3.52 18.65 16.11
N TRP A 57 -3.95 18.42 14.87
CA TRP A 57 -4.71 19.39 14.10
C TRP A 57 -6.03 19.72 14.80
N MET A 58 -6.79 18.72 15.25
CA MET A 58 -8.05 18.92 15.98
C MET A 58 -7.85 19.65 17.32
N MET A 59 -6.81 19.28 18.09
CA MET A 59 -6.48 19.95 19.36
C MET A 59 -6.13 21.42 19.14
N THR A 60 -5.29 21.70 18.13
CA THR A 60 -4.88 23.07 17.78
C THR A 60 -6.07 23.89 17.27
N LEU A 61 -6.94 23.28 16.48
CA LEU A 61 -8.18 23.89 16.02
C LEU A 61 -9.09 24.26 17.21
N GLY A 62 -9.28 23.36 18.17
CA GLY A 62 -10.02 23.61 19.41
C GLY A 62 -9.43 24.77 20.22
N PHE A 63 -8.10 24.83 20.33
CA PHE A 63 -7.40 25.93 21.01
C PHE A 63 -7.66 27.29 20.32
N VAL A 64 -7.61 27.35 19.00
CA VAL A 64 -7.84 28.59 18.22
C VAL A 64 -9.26 29.12 18.40
N PHE A 65 -10.26 28.24 18.54
CA PHE A 65 -11.64 28.67 18.83
C PHE A 65 -11.77 29.39 20.17
N GLY A 66 -11.03 28.96 21.19
CA GLY A 66 -10.99 29.61 22.50
C GLY A 66 -10.09 30.84 22.55
N GLN A 67 -8.93 30.78 21.90
CA GLN A 67 -7.94 31.85 21.86
C GLN A 67 -7.57 32.17 20.40
N ARG A 68 -8.19 33.23 19.87
CA ARG A 68 -8.07 33.69 18.48
C ARG A 68 -6.70 34.32 18.17
N THR A 69 -5.64 33.54 18.28
CA THR A 69 -4.27 33.97 18.01
C THR A 69 -3.91 33.72 16.55
N ILE A 70 -3.20 34.67 15.94
CA ILE A 70 -2.69 34.54 14.56
C ILE A 70 -1.74 33.35 14.45
N ALA A 71 -0.90 33.11 15.47
CA ALA A 71 0.00 31.97 15.53
C ALA A 71 -0.75 30.63 15.51
N GLY A 72 -1.87 30.52 16.24
CA GLY A 72 -2.70 29.31 16.25
C GLY A 72 -3.34 29.05 14.88
N LEU A 73 -3.86 30.09 14.20
CA LEU A 73 -4.40 29.96 12.84
C LEU A 73 -3.34 29.47 11.84
N ALA A 74 -2.11 30.00 11.93
CA ALA A 74 -1.00 29.55 11.10
C ALA A 74 -0.65 28.06 11.37
N ALA A 75 -0.65 27.64 12.63
CA ALA A 75 -0.41 26.24 13.01
C ALA A 75 -1.50 25.30 12.49
N VAL A 76 -2.78 25.69 12.55
CA VAL A 76 -3.90 24.92 11.96
C VAL A 76 -3.72 24.76 10.46
N ALA A 77 -3.39 25.84 9.74
CA ALA A 77 -3.16 25.78 8.31
C ALA A 77 -1.97 24.88 7.94
N LEU A 78 -0.86 24.99 8.68
CA LEU A 78 0.33 24.16 8.47
C LEU A 78 0.02 22.67 8.70
N LEU A 79 -0.63 22.34 9.82
CA LEU A 79 -1.02 20.97 10.14
C LEU A 79 -2.04 20.42 9.14
N LEU A 80 -2.92 21.26 8.57
CA LEU A 80 -3.86 20.84 7.53
C LEU A 80 -3.13 20.45 6.25
N VAL A 81 -2.18 21.26 5.79
CA VAL A 81 -1.36 20.96 4.62
C VAL A 81 -0.59 19.66 4.83
N LEU A 82 0.00 19.49 6.02
CA LEU A 82 0.70 18.27 6.40
C LEU A 82 -0.24 17.06 6.36
N LEU A 83 -1.43 17.17 6.95
CA LEU A 83 -2.45 16.10 6.96
C LEU A 83 -2.83 15.67 5.54
N VAL A 84 -3.13 16.63 4.66
CA VAL A 84 -3.47 16.34 3.26
C VAL A 84 -2.32 15.66 2.53
N ALA A 85 -1.08 16.12 2.72
CA ALA A 85 0.10 15.49 2.12
C ALA A 85 0.27 14.03 2.59
N TYR A 86 0.03 13.76 3.88
CA TYR A 86 0.07 12.41 4.45
C TYR A 86 -1.04 11.51 3.90
N LEU A 87 -2.27 12.04 3.75
CA LEU A 87 -3.37 11.30 3.13
C LEU A 87 -3.05 10.90 1.69
N ILE A 88 -2.53 11.83 0.87
CA ILE A 88 -2.12 11.54 -0.51
C ILE A 88 -1.04 10.45 -0.53
N HIS A 89 -0.07 10.53 0.38
CA HIS A 89 0.98 9.52 0.51
C HIS A 89 0.40 8.14 0.85
N TYR A 90 -0.53 8.07 1.80
CA TYR A 90 -1.20 6.85 2.22
C TYR A 90 -1.97 6.18 1.06
N PHE A 91 -2.81 6.93 0.33
CA PHE A 91 -3.57 6.38 -0.80
C PHE A 91 -2.67 5.88 -1.93
N ARG A 92 -1.54 6.56 -2.18
CA ARG A 92 -0.59 6.09 -3.20
C ARG A 92 0.03 4.74 -2.84
N MET A 93 0.29 4.47 -1.57
CA MET A 93 0.74 3.16 -1.11
C MET A 93 -0.38 2.12 -1.15
N GLU A 94 -1.63 2.48 -0.81
CA GLU A 94 -2.83 1.60 -0.92
C GLU A 94 -2.95 1.02 -2.31
N ASN A 95 -2.99 1.89 -3.31
CA ASN A 95 -3.07 1.47 -4.70
C ASN A 95 -1.87 0.62 -5.13
N GLY A 96 -0.70 0.83 -4.51
CA GLY A 96 0.51 0.02 -4.76
C GLY A 96 0.37 -1.42 -4.27
N ILE A 97 -0.02 -1.62 -3.01
CA ILE A 97 -0.18 -2.97 -2.45
C ILE A 97 -1.33 -3.71 -3.12
N GLN A 98 -2.43 -3.03 -3.48
CA GLN A 98 -3.53 -3.66 -4.21
C GLN A 98 -3.07 -4.33 -5.51
N ARG A 99 -2.19 -3.67 -6.29
CA ARG A 99 -1.58 -4.28 -7.47
C ARG A 99 -0.75 -5.51 -7.14
N TRP A 100 -0.04 -5.50 -6.01
CA TRP A 100 0.76 -6.64 -5.57
C TRP A 100 -0.10 -7.82 -5.10
N TYR A 101 -1.28 -7.59 -4.51
CA TYR A 101 -2.21 -8.69 -4.22
C TYR A 101 -2.69 -9.39 -5.49
N HIS A 102 -3.02 -8.64 -6.55
CA HIS A 102 -3.37 -9.26 -7.83
C HIS A 102 -2.21 -10.10 -8.39
N LEU A 103 -0.98 -9.61 -8.23
CA LEU A 103 0.22 -10.31 -8.69
C LEU A 103 0.48 -11.59 -7.88
N GLN A 104 0.27 -11.54 -6.56
CA GLN A 104 0.33 -12.70 -5.70
C GLN A 104 -0.72 -13.75 -6.10
N ASN A 105 -1.94 -13.33 -6.43
CA ASN A 105 -2.99 -14.25 -6.90
C ASN A 105 -2.58 -14.95 -8.21
N ARG A 106 -1.92 -14.23 -9.13
CA ARG A 106 -1.36 -14.82 -10.37
C ARG A 106 -0.25 -15.84 -10.08
N ILE A 107 0.60 -15.59 -9.09
CA ILE A 107 1.61 -16.57 -8.64
C ILE A 107 0.92 -17.82 -8.06
N THR A 108 -0.12 -17.64 -7.25
CA THR A 108 -0.91 -18.74 -6.67
C THR A 108 -1.57 -19.60 -7.74
N GLU A 109 -2.11 -18.98 -8.80
CA GLU A 109 -2.68 -19.66 -9.96
C GLU A 109 -1.65 -20.56 -10.66
N LYS A 110 -0.42 -20.07 -10.87
CA LYS A 110 0.69 -20.88 -11.43
C LYS A 110 1.09 -22.06 -10.55
N MET A 111 0.90 -21.95 -9.24
CA MET A 111 1.15 -23.06 -8.30
C MET A 111 0.01 -24.08 -8.24
N GLY A 112 -1.11 -23.87 -8.94
CA GLY A 112 -2.29 -24.74 -8.84
C GLY A 112 -2.97 -24.72 -7.46
N LYS A 113 -2.69 -23.68 -6.66
CA LYS A 113 -3.33 -23.46 -5.35
C LYS A 113 -4.59 -22.61 -5.54
N THR A 114 -5.48 -22.64 -4.55
CA THR A 114 -6.69 -21.80 -4.54
C THR A 114 -6.33 -20.32 -4.71
N GLY A 115 -6.75 -19.73 -5.82
CA GLY A 115 -6.52 -18.32 -6.14
C GLY A 115 -7.70 -17.71 -6.89
N ALA A 116 -7.86 -16.40 -6.76
CA ALA A 116 -8.87 -15.64 -7.49
C ALA A 116 -8.23 -14.44 -8.20
N CYS A 117 -8.43 -14.33 -9.51
CA CYS A 117 -8.09 -13.11 -10.23
C CYS A 117 -9.29 -12.16 -10.22
N TYR A 118 -9.03 -10.89 -9.93
CA TYR A 118 -10.04 -9.83 -9.83
C TYR A 118 -9.82 -8.70 -10.86
N GLU A 119 -9.04 -8.96 -11.92
CA GLU A 119 -8.80 -7.95 -12.96
C GLU A 119 -10.08 -7.67 -13.76
N GLY A 120 -10.35 -6.40 -14.05
CA GLY A 120 -11.46 -6.00 -14.93
C GLY A 120 -12.86 -6.25 -14.37
N ASN A 121 -13.02 -6.30 -13.04
CA ASN A 121 -14.30 -6.58 -12.37
C ASN A 121 -14.89 -7.98 -12.68
N LYS A 122 -14.05 -8.90 -13.18
CA LYS A 122 -14.39 -10.31 -13.39
C LYS A 122 -13.71 -11.14 -12.31
N VAL A 123 -14.42 -12.14 -11.79
CA VAL A 123 -13.89 -13.11 -10.82
C VAL A 123 -13.61 -14.39 -11.57
N GLU A 124 -12.33 -14.68 -11.80
CA GLU A 124 -11.88 -15.98 -12.31
C GLU A 124 -11.27 -16.75 -11.13
N SER A 125 -11.97 -17.78 -10.66
CA SER A 125 -11.52 -18.62 -9.54
C SER A 125 -10.94 -19.93 -10.06
N HIS A 126 -9.73 -20.24 -9.60
CA HIS A 126 -9.11 -21.54 -9.81
C HIS A 126 -9.12 -22.28 -8.47
N LEU A 127 -10.17 -23.07 -8.26
CA LEU A 127 -10.25 -24.01 -7.15
C LEU A 127 -9.50 -25.30 -7.54
N PRO A 128 -8.65 -25.85 -6.66
CA PRO A 128 -8.11 -27.19 -6.89
C PRO A 128 -9.29 -28.17 -6.99
N ARG A 129 -9.31 -28.98 -8.05
CA ARG A 129 -10.27 -30.08 -8.23
C ARG A 129 -9.90 -31.26 -7.36
#